data_AF-A0A6L4YE45-F1
#
_entry.id   AF-A0A6L4YE45-F1
#
_cell.length_a   1.000
_cell.length_b   1.000
_cell.length_c   1.000
_cell.angle_alpha   90.00
_cell.angle_beta   90.00
_cell.angle_gamma   90.00
#
_symmetry.space_group_name_H-M   'P 1'
#
loop_
_entity.id
_entity.type
_entity.pdbx_description
1 polymer ?
#
loop_
_entity_poly.entity_id
_entity_poly.type
_entity_poly.pdbx_seq_one_letter_code
_entity_poly.pdbx_strand_id
1 'polypeptide(L)'
;MKRYCLSVVAALSVFSFAAQAQDPAQVDKPEPKVGDTRIYAALEPISRVEQRTEELMVTAVTDSQIQITDKVSSVVATYDRDWALKQVGSRSYTPSIQALTFPMLVGKKWEHSNSYAHERCGNTTSDLKNEVIGWEDVTVPAGTFRALRIDSSGYWKNNCGSDRLAFKFWYAPKVKWLVKSEALTYAGGRLYDGQIRELKAFRIE
;
A
#
# COMPACT_ATOMS: atom_id res chain seq x y z
N MET A 1 55.35 45.47 36.57
CA MET A 1 54.40 45.63 35.45
C MET A 1 54.21 44.28 34.76
N LYS A 2 52.98 43.75 34.77
CA LYS A 2 52.60 42.41 34.29
C LYS A 2 52.64 42.36 32.75
N ARG A 3 53.22 41.29 32.17
CA ARG A 3 53.06 40.92 30.76
C ARG A 3 52.10 39.72 30.69
N TYR A 4 50.97 39.90 30.02
CA TYR A 4 49.99 38.84 29.76
C TYR A 4 50.35 38.10 28.47
N CYS A 5 50.35 36.77 28.56
CA CYS A 5 50.48 35.82 27.47
C CYS A 5 49.09 35.62 26.84
N LEU A 6 48.93 35.89 25.54
CA LEU A 6 47.70 35.52 24.80
C LEU A 6 47.86 34.09 24.28
N SER A 7 47.13 33.16 24.87
CA SER A 7 46.93 31.82 24.30
C SER A 7 45.66 31.84 23.46
N VAL A 8 45.79 31.60 22.16
CA VAL A 8 44.66 31.39 21.25
C VAL A 8 44.18 29.95 21.41
N VAL A 9 42.95 29.76 21.89
CA VAL A 9 42.28 28.46 21.92
C VAL A 9 41.44 28.33 20.66
N ALA A 10 41.80 27.40 19.78
CA ALA A 10 40.99 27.04 18.62
C ALA A 10 39.92 26.01 19.04
N ALA A 11 38.65 26.39 18.93
CA ALA A 11 37.52 25.49 19.15
C ALA A 11 37.22 24.68 17.88
N LEU A 12 37.50 23.39 17.89
CA LEU A 12 37.03 22.46 16.85
C LEU A 12 35.54 22.15 17.07
N SER A 13 34.71 22.62 16.13
CA SER A 13 33.28 22.30 16.08
C SER A 13 33.08 20.97 15.37
N VAL A 14 32.65 19.94 16.10
CA VAL A 14 32.28 18.65 15.51
C VAL A 14 30.85 18.77 14.99
N PHE A 15 30.69 18.92 13.67
CA PHE A 15 29.38 18.80 13.02
C PHE A 15 29.02 17.31 12.94
N SER A 16 28.11 16.85 13.80
CA SER A 16 27.45 15.55 13.64
C SER A 16 26.51 15.62 12.43
N PHE A 17 26.94 15.11 11.28
CA PHE A 17 26.02 14.77 10.20
C PHE A 17 25.20 13.56 10.65
N ALA A 18 23.92 13.77 10.96
CA ALA A 18 22.98 12.67 11.03
C ALA A 18 22.90 12.05 9.63
N ALA A 19 23.40 10.81 9.48
CA ALA A 19 23.28 10.06 8.25
C ALA A 19 21.78 9.81 8.00
N GLN A 20 21.19 10.59 7.10
CA GLN A 20 19.86 10.33 6.61
C GLN A 20 19.93 9.02 5.81
N ALA A 21 19.22 7.99 6.27
CA ALA A 21 19.25 6.68 5.63
C ALA A 21 18.88 6.84 4.15
N GLN A 22 19.76 6.39 3.25
CA GLN A 22 19.50 6.43 1.82
C GLN A 22 18.30 5.54 1.50
N ASP A 23 17.44 6.02 0.60
CA ASP A 23 16.31 5.24 0.11
C ASP A 23 16.76 3.89 -0.47
N PRO A 24 16.03 2.80 -0.20
CA PRO A 24 16.31 1.53 -0.83
C PRO A 24 16.21 1.65 -2.36
N ALA A 25 17.22 1.12 -3.07
CA ALA A 25 17.24 1.11 -4.53
C ALA A 25 16.11 0.26 -5.14
N GLN A 26 15.71 -0.78 -4.42
CA GLN A 26 14.54 -1.60 -4.73
C GLN A 26 13.87 -2.12 -3.45
N VAL A 27 12.65 -2.62 -3.62
CA VAL A 27 11.89 -3.34 -2.61
C VAL A 27 11.65 -4.75 -3.12
N ASP A 28 12.25 -5.73 -2.46
CA ASP A 28 12.06 -7.14 -2.78
C ASP A 28 10.69 -7.64 -2.34
N LYS A 29 10.29 -8.79 -2.89
CA LYS A 29 9.04 -9.44 -2.54
C LYS A 29 9.03 -9.78 -1.05
N PRO A 30 8.02 -9.34 -0.27
CA PRO A 30 7.96 -9.67 1.14
C PRO A 30 7.58 -11.14 1.33
N GLU A 31 8.22 -11.77 2.30
CA GLU A 31 7.81 -13.08 2.82
C GLU A 31 6.92 -12.89 4.05
N PRO A 32 5.61 -13.13 3.95
CA PRO A 32 4.71 -13.05 5.09
C PRO A 32 4.87 -14.26 6.01
N LYS A 33 4.57 -14.06 7.29
CA LYS A 33 4.46 -15.15 8.27
C LYS A 33 3.04 -15.25 8.78
N VAL A 34 2.59 -16.48 9.05
CA VAL A 34 1.31 -16.70 9.74
C VAL A 34 1.36 -15.97 11.08
N GLY A 35 0.31 -15.19 11.37
CA GLY A 35 0.25 -14.34 12.57
C GLY A 35 0.69 -12.89 12.35
N ASP A 36 1.27 -12.53 11.20
CA ASP A 36 1.49 -11.13 10.82
C ASP A 36 0.14 -10.39 10.81
N THR A 37 0.05 -9.26 11.52
CA THR A 37 -1.18 -8.46 11.65
C THR A 37 -1.00 -7.01 11.27
N ARG A 38 -2.06 -6.41 10.70
CA ARG A 38 -2.17 -4.99 10.34
C ARG A 38 -3.57 -4.52 10.62
N ILE A 39 -3.71 -3.42 11.34
CA ILE A 39 -4.99 -2.79 11.66
C ILE A 39 -5.10 -1.49 10.87
N TYR A 40 -6.20 -1.29 10.14
CA TYR A 40 -6.43 -0.09 9.33
C TYR A 40 -7.67 0.67 9.81
N ALA A 41 -7.61 1.99 9.75
CA ALA A 41 -8.77 2.85 9.67
C ALA A 41 -9.19 2.96 8.21
N ALA A 42 -10.43 2.61 7.88
CA ALA A 42 -11.00 2.84 6.57
C ALA A 42 -11.88 4.09 6.62
N LEU A 43 -11.46 5.13 5.91
CA LEU A 43 -12.01 6.47 5.93
C LEU A 43 -12.79 6.76 4.66
N GLU A 44 -13.84 7.58 4.80
CA GLU A 44 -14.49 8.21 3.65
C GLU A 44 -13.52 9.24 3.01
N PRO A 45 -13.33 9.23 1.67
CA PRO A 45 -12.31 10.04 1.02
C PRO A 45 -12.40 11.56 1.20
N ILE A 46 -13.61 12.11 1.32
CA ILE A 46 -13.84 13.56 1.38
C ILE A 46 -13.75 14.05 2.83
N SER A 47 -14.66 13.58 3.68
CA SER A 47 -14.82 13.96 5.08
C SER A 47 -13.73 13.41 6.00
N ARG A 48 -13.01 12.36 5.57
CA ARG A 48 -12.00 11.64 6.36
C ARG A 48 -12.53 10.99 7.64
N VAL A 49 -13.85 10.88 7.77
CA VAL A 49 -14.48 10.17 8.88
C VAL A 49 -14.17 8.68 8.75
N GLU A 50 -13.70 8.07 9.84
CA GLU A 50 -13.51 6.62 9.92
C GLU A 50 -14.87 5.92 9.86
N GLN A 51 -15.07 5.10 8.83
CA GLN A 51 -16.29 4.33 8.63
C GLN A 51 -16.17 2.93 9.24
N ARG A 52 -14.98 2.33 9.20
CA ARG A 52 -14.70 1.03 9.84
C ARG A 52 -13.23 0.89 10.23
N THR A 53 -12.98 -0.01 11.18
CA THR A 53 -11.66 -0.60 11.41
C THR A 53 -11.59 -1.95 10.71
N GLU A 54 -10.44 -2.27 10.10
CA GLU A 54 -10.11 -3.59 9.55
C GLU A 54 -8.97 -4.21 10.36
N GLU A 55 -9.05 -5.50 10.69
CA GLU A 55 -7.99 -6.21 11.40
C GLU A 55 -7.48 -7.38 10.55
N LEU A 56 -6.49 -7.11 9.71
CA LEU A 56 -5.98 -8.08 8.75
C LEU A 56 -4.91 -8.96 9.39
N MET A 57 -5.08 -10.28 9.33
CA MET A 57 -4.14 -11.28 9.83
C MET A 57 -3.78 -12.29 8.75
N VAL A 58 -2.50 -12.58 8.56
CA VAL A 58 -2.06 -13.71 7.73
C VAL A 58 -2.43 -15.00 8.46
N THR A 59 -3.33 -15.79 7.88
CA THR A 59 -3.87 -17.01 8.48
C THR A 59 -3.28 -18.29 7.89
N ALA A 60 -2.82 -18.24 6.64
CA ALA A 60 -2.12 -19.35 6.03
C ALA A 60 -1.07 -18.86 5.02
N VAL A 61 0.07 -19.56 4.99
CA VAL A 61 1.08 -19.45 3.94
C VAL A 61 1.42 -20.88 3.53
N THR A 62 1.22 -21.18 2.25
CA THR A 62 1.50 -22.48 1.63
C THR A 62 2.44 -22.28 0.44
N ASP A 63 2.85 -23.36 -0.21
CA ASP A 63 3.70 -23.27 -1.41
C ASP A 63 3.03 -22.54 -2.59
N SER A 64 1.70 -22.41 -2.59
CA SER A 64 0.95 -21.84 -3.71
C SER A 64 0.20 -20.55 -3.38
N GLN A 65 -0.13 -20.31 -2.12
CA GLN A 65 -1.06 -19.24 -1.73
C GLN A 65 -0.76 -18.66 -0.35
N ILE A 66 -1.19 -17.40 -0.18
CA ILE A 66 -1.25 -16.68 1.08
C ILE A 66 -2.73 -16.37 1.36
N GLN A 67 -3.19 -16.62 2.59
CA GLN A 67 -4.51 -16.22 3.05
C GLN A 67 -4.41 -15.15 4.12
N ILE A 68 -5.19 -14.09 3.95
CA ILE A 68 -5.33 -12.99 4.90
C ILE A 68 -6.80 -12.91 5.29
N THR A 69 -7.08 -12.98 6.58
CA THR A 69 -8.43 -12.85 7.12
C THR A 69 -8.58 -11.49 7.78
N ASP A 70 -9.62 -10.75 7.42
CA ASP A 70 -10.09 -9.65 8.25
C ASP A 70 -10.84 -10.21 9.46
N LYS A 71 -10.29 -10.02 10.66
CA LYS A 71 -10.85 -10.54 11.92
C LYS A 71 -12.14 -9.85 12.32
N VAL A 72 -12.43 -8.66 11.78
CA VAL A 72 -13.69 -7.94 12.04
C VAL A 72 -14.81 -8.51 11.17
N SER A 73 -14.61 -8.59 9.86
CA SER A 73 -15.66 -9.06 8.92
C SER A 73 -15.66 -10.57 8.66
N SER A 74 -14.63 -11.29 9.12
CA SER A 74 -14.33 -12.69 8.77
C SER A 74 -14.13 -12.95 7.27
N VAL A 75 -13.99 -11.90 6.45
CA VAL A 75 -13.71 -12.04 5.02
C VAL A 75 -12.27 -12.50 4.81
N VAL A 76 -12.10 -13.50 3.95
CA VAL A 76 -10.78 -14.03 3.55
C VAL A 76 -10.40 -13.48 2.19
N ALA A 77 -9.20 -12.92 2.10
CA ALA A 77 -8.52 -12.59 0.85
C ALA A 77 -7.43 -13.65 0.58
N THR A 78 -7.42 -14.20 -0.62
CA THR A 78 -6.46 -15.21 -1.07
C THR A 78 -5.58 -14.61 -2.16
N TYR A 79 -4.26 -14.66 -1.93
CA TYR A 79 -3.24 -14.24 -2.88
C TYR A 79 -2.45 -15.47 -3.36
N ASP A 80 -1.86 -15.39 -4.54
CA ASP A 80 -0.75 -16.28 -4.88
C ASP A 80 0.56 -15.86 -4.20
N ARG A 81 1.65 -16.56 -4.50
CA ARG A 81 2.97 -16.29 -3.93
C ARG A 81 3.71 -15.11 -4.56
N ASP A 82 3.13 -14.49 -5.58
CA ASP A 82 3.59 -13.23 -6.18
C ASP A 82 2.72 -12.05 -5.76
N TRP A 83 1.89 -12.25 -4.72
CA TRP A 83 0.98 -11.26 -4.17
C TRP A 83 -0.10 -10.78 -5.16
N ALA A 84 -0.43 -11.59 -6.17
CA ALA A 84 -1.60 -11.35 -7.01
C ALA A 84 -2.87 -11.79 -6.26
N LEU A 85 -3.86 -10.92 -6.17
CA LEU A 85 -5.11 -11.20 -5.47
C LEU A 85 -6.01 -12.09 -6.33
N LYS A 86 -6.23 -13.32 -5.87
CA LYS A 86 -7.04 -14.33 -6.56
C LYS A 86 -8.51 -14.24 -6.18
N GLN A 87 -8.80 -13.98 -4.92
CA GLN A 87 -10.16 -14.06 -4.38
C GLN A 87 -10.32 -13.19 -3.12
N VAL A 88 -11.51 -12.61 -2.94
CA VAL A 88 -11.96 -11.97 -1.69
C VAL A 88 -13.38 -12.44 -1.39
N GLY A 89 -13.59 -13.10 -0.25
CA GLY A 89 -14.87 -13.71 0.08
C GLY A 89 -15.31 -14.68 -1.03
N SER A 90 -16.51 -14.49 -1.59
CA SER A 90 -17.01 -15.28 -2.72
C SER A 90 -16.57 -14.78 -4.09
N ARG A 91 -15.87 -13.64 -4.18
CA ARG A 91 -15.48 -13.01 -5.45
C ARG A 91 -14.10 -13.48 -5.88
N SER A 92 -14.02 -14.15 -7.01
CA SER A 92 -12.76 -14.58 -7.65
C SER A 92 -12.41 -13.71 -8.85
N TYR A 93 -11.11 -13.53 -9.09
CA TYR A 93 -10.57 -12.71 -10.17
C TYR A 93 -9.78 -13.55 -11.17
N THR A 94 -10.12 -13.42 -12.45
CA THR A 94 -9.45 -14.12 -13.56
C THR A 94 -9.16 -13.14 -14.71
N PRO A 95 -7.88 -12.89 -15.05
CA PRO A 95 -6.69 -13.18 -14.25
C PRO A 95 -6.72 -12.52 -12.86
N SER A 96 -5.84 -12.96 -11.95
CA SER A 96 -5.72 -12.37 -10.61
C SER A 96 -5.24 -10.92 -10.67
N ILE A 97 -5.61 -10.11 -9.67
CA ILE A 97 -5.26 -8.68 -9.63
C ILE A 97 -3.81 -8.52 -9.19
N GLN A 98 -2.95 -8.04 -10.10
CA GLN A 98 -1.54 -7.76 -9.82
C GLN A 98 -1.32 -6.28 -9.46
N ALA A 99 -1.81 -5.86 -8.29
CA ALA A 99 -1.74 -4.47 -7.83
C ALA A 99 -0.32 -4.00 -7.44
N LEU A 100 0.59 -4.92 -7.13
CA LEU A 100 2.00 -4.67 -6.83
C LEU A 100 2.86 -5.67 -7.61
N THR A 101 4.03 -5.27 -8.12
CA THR A 101 4.95 -6.20 -8.79
C THR A 101 6.35 -6.09 -8.21
N PHE A 102 6.84 -7.19 -7.65
CA PHE A 102 8.17 -7.23 -7.05
C PHE A 102 9.23 -7.75 -8.04
N PRO A 103 10.52 -7.37 -7.90
CA PRO A 103 10.99 -6.27 -7.05
C PRO A 103 10.44 -4.92 -7.56
N MET A 104 10.09 -4.03 -6.65
CA MET A 104 9.63 -2.67 -6.98
C MET A 104 10.82 -1.72 -6.97
N LEU A 105 10.98 -0.96 -8.05
CA LEU A 105 11.98 0.09 -8.19
C LEU A 105 11.31 1.33 -8.80
N VAL A 106 11.81 2.51 -8.46
CA VAL A 106 11.29 3.79 -8.97
C VAL A 106 11.29 3.77 -10.50
N GLY A 107 10.17 4.20 -11.11
CA GLY A 107 9.95 4.21 -12.55
C GLY A 107 9.45 2.88 -13.14
N LYS A 108 9.34 1.80 -12.36
CA LYS A 108 8.76 0.54 -12.84
C LYS A 108 7.30 0.73 -13.23
N LYS A 109 6.94 0.22 -14.40
CA LYS A 109 5.59 0.28 -14.98
C LYS A 109 5.08 -1.11 -15.30
N TRP A 110 3.80 -1.34 -15.09
CA TRP A 110 3.13 -2.56 -15.53
C TRP A 110 1.63 -2.32 -15.72
N GLU A 111 1.03 -3.15 -16.55
CA GLU A 111 -0.41 -3.17 -16.79
C GLU A 111 -0.96 -4.52 -16.34
N HIS A 112 -2.22 -4.53 -15.89
CA HIS A 112 -2.93 -5.78 -15.63
C HIS A 112 -4.41 -5.64 -15.96
N SER A 113 -4.99 -6.76 -16.35
CA SER A 113 -6.42 -6.89 -16.57
C SER A 113 -6.96 -8.00 -15.67
N ASN A 114 -8.16 -7.83 -15.15
CA ASN A 114 -8.85 -8.85 -14.37
C ASN A 114 -10.33 -8.87 -14.73
N SER A 115 -10.99 -9.96 -14.36
CA SER A 115 -12.45 -10.04 -14.45
C SER A 115 -13.07 -10.82 -13.31
N TYR A 116 -14.31 -10.48 -12.96
CA TYR A 116 -15.10 -11.16 -11.95
C TYR A 116 -16.59 -11.14 -12.29
N ALA A 117 -17.31 -12.17 -11.87
CA ALA A 117 -18.75 -12.26 -12.10
C ALA A 117 -19.53 -11.23 -11.24
N HIS A 118 -20.39 -10.45 -11.88
CA HIS A 118 -21.36 -9.58 -11.20
C HIS A 118 -22.77 -10.20 -11.33
N GLU A 119 -23.47 -10.35 -10.21
CA GLU A 119 -24.75 -11.09 -10.13
C GLU A 119 -25.79 -10.64 -11.16
N ARG A 120 -25.85 -9.33 -11.45
CA ARG A 120 -26.86 -8.73 -12.35
C ARG A 120 -26.33 -8.18 -13.66
N CYS A 121 -25.03 -7.93 -13.77
CA CYS A 121 -24.45 -7.11 -14.84
C CYS A 121 -23.50 -7.90 -15.75
N GLY A 122 -23.50 -9.23 -15.62
CA GLY A 122 -22.56 -10.10 -16.31
C GLY A 122 -21.14 -9.98 -15.76
N ASN A 123 -20.15 -10.36 -16.56
CA ASN A 123 -18.76 -10.28 -16.16
C ASN A 123 -18.31 -8.81 -16.10
N THR A 124 -17.66 -8.41 -15.02
CA THR A 124 -16.99 -7.12 -14.91
C THR A 124 -15.53 -7.29 -15.23
N THR A 125 -14.99 -6.47 -16.13
CA THR A 125 -13.57 -6.44 -16.49
C THR A 125 -12.95 -5.13 -16.04
N SER A 126 -11.72 -5.16 -15.58
CA SER A 126 -10.94 -3.94 -15.28
C SER A 126 -9.58 -4.00 -15.96
N ASP A 127 -9.14 -2.86 -16.47
CA ASP A 127 -7.83 -2.65 -17.10
C ASP A 127 -7.12 -1.52 -16.38
N LEU A 128 -5.93 -1.77 -15.83
CA LEU A 128 -5.18 -0.81 -15.00
C LEU A 128 -3.73 -0.68 -15.44
N LYS A 129 -3.23 0.55 -15.42
CA LYS A 129 -1.81 0.90 -15.59
C LYS A 129 -1.25 1.36 -14.25
N ASN A 130 -0.06 0.92 -13.91
CA ASN A 130 0.57 1.13 -12.62
C ASN A 130 1.99 1.67 -12.81
N GLU A 131 2.43 2.58 -11.94
CA GLU A 131 3.77 3.15 -11.95
C GLU A 131 4.28 3.33 -10.51
N VAL A 132 5.51 2.86 -10.25
CA VAL A 132 6.23 3.21 -9.02
C VAL A 132 6.78 4.63 -9.14
N ILE A 133 6.28 5.54 -8.32
CA ILE A 133 6.58 6.98 -8.44
C ILE A 133 7.86 7.36 -7.70
N GLY A 134 8.01 6.94 -6.45
CA GLY A 134 9.12 7.41 -5.62
C GLY A 134 8.90 7.20 -4.13
N TRP A 135 9.94 7.44 -3.36
CA TRP A 135 9.93 7.36 -1.90
C TRP A 135 9.46 8.66 -1.26
N GLU A 136 8.61 8.56 -0.25
CA GLU A 136 8.13 9.69 0.54
C GLU A 136 7.89 9.29 2.01
N ASP A 137 7.91 10.28 2.89
CA ASP A 137 7.58 10.09 4.30
C ASP A 137 6.07 10.18 4.48
N VAL A 138 5.45 9.11 4.96
CA VAL A 138 4.00 9.00 5.14
C VAL A 138 3.70 8.89 6.63
N THR A 139 2.94 9.85 7.14
CA THR A 139 2.44 9.83 8.52
C THR A 139 1.01 9.32 8.55
N VAL A 140 0.78 8.28 9.36
CA VAL A 140 -0.49 7.62 9.63
C VAL A 140 -0.62 7.41 11.16
N PRO A 141 -1.76 6.96 11.69
CA PRO A 141 -1.90 6.77 13.14
C PRO A 141 -0.85 5.82 13.76
N ALA A 142 -0.33 4.85 13.00
CA ALA A 142 0.75 3.95 13.43
C ALA A 142 2.15 4.60 13.48
N GLY A 143 2.30 5.87 13.07
CA GLY A 143 3.56 6.61 13.02
C GLY A 143 3.97 7.05 11.61
N THR A 144 5.24 7.44 11.47
CA THR A 144 5.82 7.90 10.20
C THR A 144 6.64 6.78 9.57
N PHE A 145 6.43 6.54 8.28
CA PHE A 145 7.09 5.48 7.51
C PHE A 145 7.69 6.06 6.23
N ARG A 146 8.92 5.63 5.92
CA ARG A 146 9.47 5.79 4.59
C ARG A 146 8.80 4.78 3.66
N ALA A 147 7.97 5.26 2.73
CA ALA A 147 7.13 4.42 1.89
C ALA A 147 7.32 4.74 0.41
N LEU A 148 7.28 3.70 -0.41
CA LEU A 148 7.34 3.78 -1.86
C LEU A 148 5.92 3.95 -2.40
N ARG A 149 5.67 5.08 -3.08
CA ARG A 149 4.37 5.39 -3.69
C ARG A 149 4.22 4.69 -5.04
N ILE A 150 3.06 4.09 -5.25
CA ILE A 150 2.61 3.52 -6.52
C ILE A 150 1.30 4.20 -6.90
N ASP A 151 1.24 4.75 -8.10
CA ASP A 151 0.00 5.26 -8.67
C ASP A 151 -0.55 4.22 -9.66
N SER A 152 -1.87 4.00 -9.62
CA SER A 152 -2.56 3.10 -10.53
C SER A 152 -3.84 3.75 -11.03
N SER A 153 -4.13 3.62 -12.32
CA SER A 153 -5.36 4.16 -12.89
C SER A 153 -5.83 3.34 -14.06
N GLY A 154 -7.13 3.39 -14.32
CA GLY A 154 -7.75 2.54 -15.30
C GLY A 154 -9.26 2.71 -15.33
N TYR A 155 -9.93 1.69 -15.82
CA TYR A 155 -11.39 1.66 -15.91
C TYR A 155 -11.88 0.26 -15.59
N TRP A 156 -13.10 0.17 -15.05
CA TRP A 156 -13.86 -1.07 -15.09
C TRP A 156 -15.03 -0.91 -16.07
N LYS A 157 -15.52 -2.02 -16.61
CA LYS A 157 -16.73 -2.07 -17.43
C LYS A 157 -17.49 -3.38 -17.24
N ASN A 158 -18.80 -3.33 -17.38
CA ASN A 158 -19.71 -4.48 -17.50
C ASN A 158 -20.96 -4.07 -18.30
N ASN A 159 -21.99 -4.92 -18.35
CA ASN A 159 -23.20 -4.63 -19.13
C ASN A 159 -24.06 -3.49 -18.55
N CYS A 160 -23.80 -3.06 -17.32
CA CYS A 160 -24.52 -1.97 -16.64
C CYS A 160 -23.79 -0.63 -16.73
N GLY A 161 -22.54 -0.59 -17.18
CA GLY A 161 -21.79 0.66 -17.30
C GLY A 161 -20.28 0.50 -17.18
N SER A 162 -19.61 1.64 -16.97
CA SER A 162 -18.17 1.73 -16.80
C SER A 162 -17.80 2.99 -16.03
N ASP A 163 -16.85 2.88 -15.09
CA ASP A 163 -16.28 4.04 -14.40
C ASP A 163 -14.76 4.04 -14.48
N ARG A 164 -14.18 5.22 -14.24
CA ARG A 164 -12.73 5.37 -14.08
C ARG A 164 -12.32 5.02 -12.66
N LEU A 165 -11.23 4.26 -12.55
CA LEU A 165 -10.59 3.93 -11.30
C LEU A 165 -9.29 4.71 -11.14
N ALA A 166 -9.02 5.18 -9.93
CA ALA A 166 -7.73 5.74 -9.53
C ALA A 166 -7.34 5.21 -8.15
N PHE A 167 -6.16 4.63 -8.06
CA PHE A 167 -5.58 4.14 -6.82
C PHE A 167 -4.23 4.77 -6.55
N LYS A 168 -3.94 4.93 -5.27
CA LYS A 168 -2.59 5.23 -4.78
C LYS A 168 -2.27 4.28 -3.66
N PHE A 169 -1.05 3.74 -3.67
CA PHE A 169 -0.57 2.82 -2.66
C PHE A 169 0.75 3.35 -2.09
N TRP A 170 0.92 3.27 -0.78
CA TRP A 170 2.16 3.61 -0.11
C TRP A 170 2.69 2.37 0.59
N TYR A 171 3.63 1.70 -0.05
CA TYR A 171 4.21 0.46 0.46
C TYR A 171 5.42 0.76 1.36
N ALA A 172 5.44 0.24 2.59
CA ALA A 172 6.59 0.37 3.48
C ALA A 172 7.23 -1.02 3.74
N PRO A 173 8.52 -1.23 3.42
CA PRO A 173 9.20 -2.50 3.69
C PRO A 173 9.12 -2.93 5.15
N LYS A 174 9.19 -1.97 6.09
CA LYS A 174 9.06 -2.21 7.54
C LYS A 174 7.73 -2.90 7.92
N VAL A 175 6.66 -2.65 7.17
CA VAL A 175 5.33 -3.23 7.40
C VAL A 175 5.09 -4.43 6.48
N LYS A 176 6.00 -4.72 5.55
CA LYS A 176 5.86 -5.71 4.48
C LYS A 176 4.55 -5.55 3.65
N TRP A 177 3.97 -4.35 3.66
CA TRP A 177 2.70 -4.03 3.01
C TRP A 177 2.45 -2.51 2.97
N LEU A 178 1.23 -2.13 2.62
CA LEU A 178 0.78 -0.75 2.52
C LEU A 178 0.59 -0.10 3.90
N VAL A 179 1.16 1.08 4.11
CA VAL A 179 0.84 1.93 5.27
C VAL A 179 -0.37 2.83 5.00
N LYS A 180 -0.60 3.14 3.73
CA LYS A 180 -1.74 3.91 3.25
C LYS A 180 -2.19 3.40 1.88
N SER A 181 -3.48 3.49 1.60
CA SER A 181 -4.01 3.33 0.24
C SER A 181 -5.20 4.25 0.00
N GLU A 182 -5.33 4.77 -1.21
CA GLU A 182 -6.52 5.47 -1.71
C GLU A 182 -7.09 4.67 -2.88
N ALA A 183 -8.39 4.44 -2.89
CA ALA A 183 -9.11 3.75 -3.96
C ALA A 183 -10.34 4.60 -4.31
N LEU A 184 -10.32 5.24 -5.48
CA LEU A 184 -11.32 6.21 -5.90
C LEU A 184 -11.96 5.78 -7.22
N THR A 185 -13.28 5.86 -7.28
CA THR A 185 -14.09 5.56 -8.47
C THR A 185 -14.75 6.85 -8.95
N TYR A 186 -14.62 7.13 -10.25
CA TYR A 186 -15.19 8.32 -10.87
C TYR A 186 -16.20 7.95 -11.95
N ALA A 187 -17.45 8.36 -11.73
CA ALA A 187 -18.54 8.23 -12.70
C ALA A 187 -18.81 9.60 -13.33
N GLY A 188 -18.89 9.67 -14.66
CA GLY A 188 -19.16 10.94 -15.37
C GLY A 188 -18.18 12.08 -15.04
N GLY A 189 -16.93 11.74 -14.69
CA GLY A 189 -15.88 12.71 -14.33
C GLY A 189 -15.93 13.25 -12.90
N ARG A 190 -16.88 12.80 -12.07
CA ARG A 190 -16.98 13.18 -10.65
C ARG A 190 -16.62 12.01 -9.75
N LEU A 191 -16.05 12.30 -8.59
CA LEU A 191 -15.87 11.28 -7.55
C LEU A 191 -17.25 10.73 -7.20
N TYR A 192 -17.43 9.42 -7.40
CA TYR A 192 -18.68 8.72 -7.17
C TYR A 192 -18.61 7.94 -5.86
N ASP A 193 -17.51 7.22 -5.66
CA ASP A 193 -17.28 6.38 -4.49
C ASP A 193 -15.77 6.28 -4.24
N GLY A 194 -15.40 5.85 -3.04
CA GLY A 194 -14.02 5.51 -2.76
C GLY A 194 -13.76 5.26 -1.28
N GLN A 195 -12.51 4.95 -1.01
CA GLN A 195 -12.03 4.68 0.33
C GLN A 195 -10.57 5.06 0.49
N ILE A 196 -10.23 5.46 1.70
CA ILE A 196 -8.85 5.64 2.13
C ILE A 196 -8.58 4.70 3.29
N ARG A 197 -7.44 4.00 3.28
CA ARG A 197 -6.99 3.19 4.40
C ARG A 197 -5.71 3.76 4.96
N GLU A 198 -5.64 3.88 6.28
CA GLU A 198 -4.45 4.33 7.01
C GLU A 198 -4.13 3.35 8.14
N LEU A 199 -2.86 2.94 8.24
CA LEU A 199 -2.42 1.96 9.23
C LEU A 199 -2.51 2.54 10.65
N LYS A 200 -3.21 1.83 11.54
CA LYS A 200 -3.34 2.14 12.97
C LYS A 200 -2.33 1.38 13.82
N ALA A 201 -2.09 0.12 13.50
CA ALA A 201 -1.15 -0.74 14.21
C ALA A 201 -0.69 -1.90 13.34
N PHE A 202 0.45 -2.50 13.68
CA PHE A 202 0.94 -3.71 13.01
C PHE A 202 1.80 -4.54 13.97
N ARG A 203 1.87 -5.85 13.70
CA ARG A 203 2.85 -6.78 14.28
C ARG A 203 3.35 -7.67 13.15
N ILE A 204 4.65 -7.60 12.87
CA ILE A 204 5.29 -8.32 11.76
C ILE A 204 6.51 -9.03 12.31
N GLU A 205 6.65 -10.31 11.98
CA GLU A 205 7.78 -11.18 12.39
C GLU A 205 8.84 -11.39 11.31
#